data_AF-A0A3B6WBN6-F1
#
_entry.id   AF-A0A3B6WBN6-F1
#
_cell.length_a   1.000
_cell.length_b   1.000
_cell.length_c   1.000
_cell.angle_alpha   90.00
_cell.angle_beta   90.00
_cell.angle_gamma   90.00
#
_symmetry.space_group_name_H-M   'P 1'
#
loop_
_entity.id
_entity.type
_entity.pdbx_description
1 polymer ?
#
loop_
_entity_poly.entity_id
_entity_poly.type
_entity_poly.pdbx_seq_one_letter_code
_entity_poly.pdbx_strand_id
1 'polypeptide(L)'
;MSKESITELNKKEISLIEKYIKLKNDEKKNSENIEAMKDGVLKILKEHEGKVVHNGDNISMHANTSYQYSEAIVNIETEIKVLKQREVTLQIAKPKSNTEYIKVYELKKEER
;
A
#
# COMPACT_ATOMS: atom_id res chain seq x y z
N MET A 1 21.87 19.23 -14.85
CA MET A 1 20.59 18.80 -14.23
C MET A 1 19.53 18.83 -15.30
N SER A 2 18.88 17.71 -15.56
CA SER A 2 17.80 17.57 -16.55
C SER A 2 16.70 18.57 -16.20
N LYS A 3 16.32 19.42 -17.16
CA LYS A 3 15.12 20.25 -17.03
C LYS A 3 13.93 19.29 -16.91
N GLU A 4 13.33 19.18 -15.73
CA GLU A 4 12.05 18.52 -15.57
C GLU A 4 11.06 19.24 -16.49
N SER A 5 10.68 18.60 -17.59
CA SER A 5 9.61 19.11 -18.44
C SER A 5 8.31 18.93 -17.66
N ILE A 6 7.91 19.96 -16.94
CA ILE A 6 6.57 20.07 -16.36
C ILE A 6 5.62 20.18 -17.56
N THR A 7 5.03 19.07 -17.99
CA THR A 7 3.95 19.09 -18.97
C THR A 7 2.76 19.84 -18.37
N GLU A 8 2.33 20.92 -19.03
CA GLU A 8 1.12 21.64 -18.62
C GLU A 8 -0.11 20.74 -18.81
N LEU A 9 -0.79 20.47 -17.70
CA LEU A 9 -2.02 19.69 -17.68
C LEU A 9 -3.19 20.56 -18.16
N ASN A 10 -4.13 19.96 -18.88
CA ASN A 10 -5.37 20.63 -19.23
C ASN A 10 -6.32 20.72 -18.01
N LYS A 11 -7.36 21.57 -18.10
CA LYS A 11 -8.30 21.79 -16.98
C LYS A 11 -8.98 20.52 -16.45
N LYS A 12 -9.28 19.55 -17.32
CA LYS A 12 -9.91 18.28 -16.91
C LYS A 12 -8.92 17.39 -16.17
N GLU A 13 -7.68 17.32 -16.65
CA GLU A 13 -6.58 16.59 -16.01
C GLU A 13 -6.26 17.17 -14.64
N ILE A 14 -6.16 18.50 -14.52
CA ILE A 14 -5.94 19.20 -13.25
C ILE A 14 -7.04 18.82 -12.26
N SER A 15 -8.32 18.97 -12.65
CA SER A 15 -9.44 18.67 -11.77
C SER A 15 -9.46 17.21 -11.30
N LEU A 16 -9.10 16.26 -12.18
CA LEU A 16 -9.00 14.85 -11.84
C LEU A 16 -7.88 14.60 -10.82
N ILE A 17 -6.68 15.16 -11.05
CA ILE A 17 -5.52 14.98 -10.17
C ILE A 17 -5.77 15.64 -8.81
N GLU A 18 -6.35 16.84 -8.76
CA GLU A 18 -6.72 17.51 -7.52
C GLU A 18 -7.72 16.69 -6.71
N LYS A 19 -8.77 16.16 -7.36
CA LYS A 19 -9.74 15.26 -6.72
C LYS A 19 -9.06 14.01 -6.18
N TYR A 20 -8.14 13.43 -6.95
CA TYR A 20 -7.38 12.25 -6.53
C TYR A 20 -6.49 12.53 -5.33
N ILE A 21 -5.73 13.62 -5.33
CA ILE A 21 -4.86 14.03 -4.20
C ILE A 21 -5.69 14.24 -2.93
N LYS A 22 -6.84 14.92 -3.05
CA LYS A 22 -7.76 15.10 -1.92
C LYS A 22 -8.21 13.77 -1.33
N LEU A 23 -8.65 12.83 -2.17
CA LEU A 23 -9.07 11.51 -1.73
C LEU A 23 -7.92 10.72 -1.08
N LYS A 24 -6.69 10.82 -1.59
CA LYS A 24 -5.51 10.19 -0.95
C LYS A 24 -5.19 10.78 0.42
N ASN A 25 -5.38 12.08 0.59
CA ASN A 25 -5.20 12.73 1.90
C ASN A 25 -6.29 12.32 2.89
N ASP A 26 -7.55 12.23 2.44
CA ASP A 26 -8.67 11.74 3.25
C ASP A 26 -8.46 10.27 3.63
N GLU A 27 -7.99 9.43 2.71
CA GLU A 27 -7.62 8.03 2.96
C GLU A 27 -6.52 7.92 4.03
N LYS A 28 -5.45 8.72 3.92
CA LYS A 28 -4.38 8.77 4.92
C LYS A 28 -4.91 9.14 6.30
N LYS A 29 -5.69 10.21 6.39
CA LYS A 29 -6.29 10.68 7.65
C LYS A 29 -7.22 9.62 8.26
N ASN A 30 -8.05 8.98 7.43
CA ASN A 30 -8.94 7.91 7.89
C ASN A 30 -8.15 6.69 8.37
N SER A 31 -7.08 6.30 7.68
CA SER A 31 -6.20 5.22 8.12
C SER A 31 -5.56 5.50 9.48
N GLU A 32 -5.08 6.73 9.69
CA GLU A 32 -4.51 7.16 10.98
C GLU A 32 -5.56 7.11 12.10
N ASN A 33 -6.79 7.60 11.83
CA ASN A 33 -7.89 7.54 12.79
C ASN A 33 -8.29 6.10 13.13
N ILE A 34 -8.38 5.21 12.13
CA ILE A 34 -8.70 3.79 12.34
C ILE A 34 -7.62 3.13 13.20
N GLU A 35 -6.34 3.36 12.91
CA GLU A 35 -5.24 2.79 13.69
C GLU A 35 -5.27 3.30 15.14
N ALA A 36 -5.59 4.57 15.38
CA ALA A 36 -5.76 5.10 16.73
C ALA A 36 -6.91 4.47 17.53
N MET A 37 -7.95 3.97 16.85
CA MET A 37 -9.11 3.29 17.47
C MET A 37 -8.90 1.79 17.67
N LYS A 38 -7.89 1.21 17.02
CA LYS A 38 -7.68 -0.24 16.91
C LYS A 38 -7.59 -0.96 18.25
N ASP A 39 -6.82 -0.43 19.19
CA ASP A 39 -6.67 -1.06 20.51
C ASP A 39 -8.00 -1.08 21.28
N GLY A 40 -8.80 -0.01 21.16
CA GLY A 40 -10.13 0.06 21.73
C GLY A 40 -11.07 -0.97 21.14
N VAL A 41 -11.10 -1.11 19.80
CA VAL A 41 -11.90 -2.11 19.10
C VAL A 41 -11.44 -3.53 19.44
N LEU A 42 -10.13 -3.79 19.49
CA LEU A 42 -9.58 -5.09 19.88
C LEU A 42 -9.94 -5.46 21.31
N LYS A 43 -9.96 -4.50 22.24
CA LYS A 43 -10.42 -4.73 23.62
C LYS A 43 -11.88 -5.18 23.64
N ILE A 44 -12.75 -4.48 22.93
CA ILE A 44 -14.18 -4.86 22.81
C ILE A 44 -14.29 -6.27 22.23
N LEU A 45 -13.61 -6.57 21.12
CA LEU A 45 -13.67 -7.91 20.53
C LEU A 45 -13.19 -9.00 21.49
N LYS A 46 -12.12 -8.77 22.28
CA LYS A 46 -11.63 -9.73 23.28
C LYS A 46 -12.64 -10.00 24.39
N GLU A 47 -13.40 -8.99 24.81
CA GLU A 47 -14.49 -9.13 25.80
C GLU A 47 -15.67 -9.95 25.24
N HIS A 48 -15.81 -10.01 23.91
CA HIS A 48 -16.87 -10.72 23.19
C HIS A 48 -16.34 -11.94 22.39
N GLU A 49 -15.43 -12.72 22.97
CA GLU A 49 -14.91 -13.97 22.37
C GLU A 49 -14.30 -13.81 20.96
N GLY A 50 -13.80 -12.62 20.64
CA GLY A 50 -13.17 -12.28 19.38
C GLY A 50 -14.12 -11.91 18.24
N LYS A 51 -15.43 -11.78 18.48
CA LYS A 51 -16.42 -11.51 17.42
C LYS A 51 -17.61 -10.66 17.90
N VAL A 52 -18.00 -9.66 17.11
CA VAL A 52 -19.19 -8.82 17.34
C VAL A 52 -19.95 -8.63 16.04
N VAL A 53 -21.29 -8.63 16.10
CA VAL A 53 -22.15 -8.16 15.01
C VAL A 53 -22.74 -6.82 15.41
N HIS A 54 -22.51 -5.79 14.60
CA HIS A 54 -23.01 -4.44 14.86
C HIS A 54 -23.52 -3.83 13.56
N ASN A 55 -24.76 -3.33 13.55
CA ASN A 55 -25.41 -2.70 12.38
C ASN A 55 -25.36 -3.52 11.08
N GLY A 56 -25.37 -4.85 11.17
CA GLY A 56 -25.31 -5.74 10.01
C GLY A 56 -23.89 -6.14 9.59
N ASP A 57 -22.86 -5.51 10.17
CA ASP A 57 -21.46 -5.86 9.93
C ASP A 57 -20.97 -6.91 10.94
N ASN A 58 -20.24 -7.92 10.44
CA ASN A 58 -19.55 -8.90 11.26
C ASN A 58 -18.09 -8.48 11.43
N ILE A 59 -17.70 -8.21 12.66
CA ILE A 59 -16.36 -7.77 13.04
C ILE A 59 -15.71 -8.89 13.82
N SER A 60 -14.64 -9.46 13.28
CA SER A 60 -13.90 -10.56 13.92
C SER A 60 -12.41 -10.26 13.99
N MET A 61 -11.80 -10.73 15.08
CA MET A 61 -10.36 -10.64 15.27
C MET A 61 -9.66 -11.74 14.46
N HIS A 62 -8.60 -11.36 13.74
CA HIS A 62 -7.72 -12.29 13.03
C HIS A 62 -6.27 -12.02 13.43
N ALA A 63 -5.49 -13.09 13.62
CA ALA A 63 -4.06 -12.99 13.85
C ALA A 63 -3.32 -13.34 12.55
N ASN A 64 -2.35 -12.50 12.18
CA ASN A 64 -1.40 -12.80 11.12
C ASN A 64 0.01 -12.64 11.70
N THR A 65 0.92 -13.54 11.35
CA THR A 65 2.31 -13.51 11.81
C THR A 65 3.22 -13.32 10.61
N SER A 66 3.92 -12.19 10.57
CA SER A 66 5.02 -11.96 9.65
C SER A 66 6.34 -12.35 10.31
N TYR A 67 7.25 -12.95 9.54
CA TYR A 67 8.56 -13.36 10.01
C TYR A 67 9.63 -12.38 9.54
N GLN A 68 10.60 -12.09 10.42
CA GLN A 68 11.86 -11.50 10.01
C GLN A 68 12.84 -12.64 9.72
N TYR A 69 13.21 -12.79 8.46
CA TYR A 69 14.11 -13.87 8.02
C TYR A 69 15.59 -13.50 8.19
N SER A 70 16.43 -14.52 8.34
CA SER A 70 17.89 -14.36 8.35
C SER A 70 18.41 -13.92 6.99
N GLU A 71 19.62 -13.34 6.97
CA GLU A 71 20.30 -12.94 5.72
C GLU A 71 20.38 -14.07 4.70
N ALA A 72 20.61 -15.31 5.15
CA ALA A 72 20.66 -16.48 4.28
C ALA A 72 19.35 -16.70 3.50
N ILE A 73 18.19 -16.53 4.16
CA ILE A 73 16.89 -16.66 3.50
C ILE A 73 16.62 -15.47 2.57
N VAL A 74 16.98 -14.25 2.98
CA VAL A 74 16.85 -13.06 2.12
C VAL A 74 17.68 -13.21 0.83
N ASN A 75 18.87 -13.81 0.94
CA ASN A 75 19.73 -14.10 -0.22
C ASN A 75 19.07 -15.12 -1.16
N ILE A 76 18.49 -16.20 -0.61
CA ILE A 76 17.75 -17.20 -1.41
C ILE A 76 16.54 -16.57 -2.11
N GLU A 77 15.75 -15.74 -1.42
CA GLU A 77 14.62 -15.02 -2.04
C GLU A 77 15.07 -14.11 -3.19
N THR A 78 16.22 -13.47 -3.03
CA THR A 78 16.85 -12.63 -4.06
C THR A 78 17.27 -13.46 -5.27
N GLU A 79 17.93 -14.60 -5.06
CA GLU A 79 18.29 -15.53 -6.13
C GLU A 79 17.06 -16.06 -6.88
N ILE A 80 16.02 -16.47 -6.16
CA ILE A 80 14.75 -16.92 -6.74
C ILE A 80 14.13 -15.82 -7.60
N LYS A 81 14.18 -14.55 -7.15
CA LYS A 81 13.68 -13.41 -7.92
C LYS A 81 14.45 -13.24 -9.24
N VAL A 82 15.77 -13.37 -9.22
CA VAL A 82 16.61 -13.31 -10.43
C VAL A 82 16.27 -14.45 -11.38
N LEU A 83 16.11 -15.67 -10.87
CA LEU A 83 15.75 -16.84 -11.68
C LEU A 83 14.37 -16.66 -12.34
N LYS A 84 13.37 -16.19 -11.61
CA LYS A 84 12.04 -15.87 -12.17
C LYS A 84 12.13 -14.85 -13.31
N GLN A 85 12.93 -13.80 -13.14
CA GLN A 85 13.13 -12.80 -14.19
C GLN A 85 13.82 -13.40 -15.41
N ARG A 86 14.82 -14.27 -15.21
CA ARG A 86 15.52 -14.97 -16.28
C ARG A 86 14.60 -15.86 -17.09
N GLU A 87 13.70 -16.61 -16.45
CA GLU A 87 12.71 -17.44 -17.14
C GLU A 87 11.76 -16.61 -18.01
N VAL A 88 11.34 -15.44 -17.54
CA VAL A 88 10.52 -14.51 -18.33
C VAL A 88 11.30 -13.98 -19.54
N THR A 89 12.55 -13.56 -19.34
CA THR A 89 13.41 -13.07 -20.44
C THR A 89 13.68 -14.15 -21.50
N LEU A 90 13.89 -15.40 -21.07
CA LEU A 90 14.07 -16.54 -21.96
C LEU A 90 12.76 -17.06 -22.56
N GLN A 91 11.63 -16.41 -22.27
CA GLN A 91 10.28 -16.78 -22.74
C GLN A 91 9.85 -18.19 -22.32
N ILE A 92 10.45 -18.73 -21.26
CA ILE A 92 10.09 -20.01 -20.63
C ILE A 92 8.83 -19.81 -19.79
N ALA A 93 8.74 -18.69 -19.07
CA ALA A 93 7.59 -18.28 -18.28
C ALA A 93 6.97 -16.99 -18.85
N LYS A 94 5.67 -16.81 -18.64
CA LYS A 94 4.95 -15.57 -19.00
C LYS A 94 4.45 -14.87 -17.73
N PRO A 95 4.53 -13.53 -17.64
CA PRO A 95 3.91 -12.80 -16.54
C PRO A 95 2.41 -13.12 -16.48
N LYS A 96 1.92 -13.54 -15.31
CA LYS A 96 0.50 -13.89 -15.11
C LYS A 96 -0.39 -12.65 -15.03
N SER A 97 0.11 -11.58 -14.42
CA SER A 97 -0.56 -10.30 -14.27
C SER A 97 0.47 -9.20 -14.05
N ASN A 98 0.20 -8.01 -14.56
CA ASN A 98 0.94 -6.80 -14.22
C ASN A 98 -0.04 -5.78 -13.62
N THR A 99 0.35 -5.10 -12.56
CA THR A 99 -0.48 -4.08 -11.90
C THR A 99 0.33 -2.81 -11.76
N GLU A 100 -0.13 -1.74 -12.38
CA GLU A 100 0.43 -0.40 -12.20
C GLU A 100 -0.16 0.22 -10.93
N TYR A 101 0.66 0.97 -10.18
CA TYR A 101 0.23 1.65 -8.96
C TYR A 101 0.64 3.11 -8.98
N ILE A 102 -0.17 3.95 -8.34
CA ILE A 102 0.06 5.40 -8.24
C ILE A 102 0.65 5.71 -6.87
N LYS A 103 1.77 6.45 -6.85
CA LYS A 103 2.38 6.95 -5.61
C LYS A 103 2.48 8.47 -5.64
N VAL A 104 1.92 9.12 -4.61
CA VAL A 104 1.95 10.58 -4.43
C VAL A 104 2.97 10.91 -3.37
N TYR A 105 3.84 11.88 -3.65
CA TYR A 105 4.83 12.40 -2.71
C TYR A 105 4.67 13.92 -2.61
N GLU A 106 4.77 14.44 -1.39
CA GLU A 106 4.94 15.88 -1.20
C GLU A 106 6.40 16.25 -1.47
N LEU A 107 6.62 17.25 -2.33
CA LEU A 107 7.94 17.84 -2.49
C LEU A 107 8.32 18.53 -1.18
N LYS A 108 9.48 18.18 -0.60
CA LYS A 108 10.03 18.92 0.53
C LYS A 108 10.18 20.38 0.09
N LYS A 109 9.59 21.32 0.83
CA LYS A 109 9.89 22.74 0.64
C LYS A 109 11.38 22.92 0.90
N GLU A 110 12.11 23.48 -0.06
CA GLU A 110 13.44 24.01 0.23
C GLU A 110 13.28 25.06 1.33
N GLU A 111 13.85 24.79 2.51
CA GLU A 111 14.03 25.79 3.54
C GLU A 111 14.99 26.86 2.96
N ARG A 112 14.44 28.01 2.56
CA ARG A 112 15.21 29.21 2.20
C ARG A 112 15.42 30.08 3.42
#